data_AF-A0A953EA48-F1
#
_entry.id   AF-A0A953EA48-F1
#
_cell.length_a   1.000
_cell.length_b   1.000
_cell.length_c   1.000
_cell.angle_alpha   90.00
_cell.angle_beta   90.00
_cell.angle_gamma   90.00
#
_symmetry.space_group_name_H-M   'P 1'
#
loop_
_entity.id
_entity.type
_entity.pdbx_description
1 polymer ?
#
loop_
_entity_poly.entity_id
_entity_poly.type
_entity_poly.pdbx_seq_one_letter_code
_entity_poly.pdbx_strand_id
1 'polypeptide(L)'
;NAPGYATRSDAHDLALDIAEGRPGQLGLARALERFIAHVIGEPVSIRPVPVIEDPHWTWHVGLDAEATVIANDLWQGKKVKQERLARILWLGVLEFVDSARVLPRVKGRPVYLALAMDAAQRVRAKPQNLATGLPLIPKEAGA
;
A
#
# COMPACT_ATOMS: atom_id res chain seq x y z
N ASN A 1 30.13 8.81 15.79
CA ASN A 1 28.84 8.39 15.19
C ASN A 1 28.98 7.38 14.04
N ALA A 2 30.13 6.74 13.84
CA ALA A 2 30.38 5.81 12.72
C ALA A 2 30.60 4.32 13.08
N PRO A 3 31.12 3.95 14.27
CA PRO A 3 31.30 2.52 14.58
C PRO A 3 29.93 1.86 14.82
N GLY A 4 29.62 0.83 14.03
CA GLY A 4 28.39 0.01 14.17
C GLY A 4 27.27 0.29 13.17
N TYR A 5 27.42 1.27 12.27
CA TYR A 5 26.40 1.55 11.24
C TYR A 5 26.18 0.37 10.30
N ALA A 6 27.26 -0.21 9.77
CA ALA A 6 27.17 -1.33 8.83
C ALA A 6 26.46 -2.55 9.43
N THR A 7 26.91 -3.01 10.60
CA THR A 7 26.34 -4.20 11.28
C THR A 7 24.87 -4.01 11.65
N ARG A 8 24.45 -2.79 12.03
CA ARG A 8 23.05 -2.47 12.37
C ARG A 8 22.20 -2.21 11.14
N SER A 9 22.76 -1.66 10.06
CA SER A 9 22.09 -1.54 8.77
C SER A 9 21.80 -2.91 8.18
N ASP A 10 22.77 -3.83 8.23
CA ASP A 10 22.62 -5.21 7.79
C ASP A 10 21.63 -6.00 8.67
N ALA A 11 21.44 -5.58 9.92
CA ALA A 11 20.41 -6.08 10.82
C ALA A 11 19.02 -5.39 10.64
N HIS A 12 18.90 -4.41 9.73
CA HIS A 12 17.71 -3.55 9.53
C HIS A 12 17.31 -2.68 10.76
N ASP A 13 18.23 -2.43 11.69
CA ASP A 13 17.97 -1.76 12.96
C ASP A 13 17.80 -0.23 12.87
N LEU A 14 18.10 0.39 11.73
CA LEU A 14 18.07 1.86 11.54
C LEU A 14 17.41 2.31 10.24
N ALA A 15 17.25 1.42 9.26
CA ALA A 15 16.63 1.71 7.98
C ALA A 15 15.90 0.46 7.46
N LEU A 16 14.67 0.67 6.97
CA LEU A 16 13.88 -0.36 6.31
C LEU A 16 14.09 -0.25 4.79
N ASP A 17 14.81 -1.20 4.21
CA ASP A 17 14.97 -1.29 2.75
C ASP A 17 13.75 -1.99 2.12
N ILE A 18 12.88 -1.20 1.50
CA ILE A 18 11.64 -1.66 0.85
C ILE A 18 11.81 -1.91 -0.66
N ALA A 19 13.03 -1.83 -1.19
CA ALA A 19 13.28 -2.07 -2.60
C ALA A 19 12.86 -3.49 -3.02
N GLU A 20 12.63 -3.67 -4.31
CA GLU A 20 12.19 -4.96 -4.86
C GLU A 20 13.14 -6.10 -4.49
N GLY A 21 12.56 -7.21 -4.00
CA GLY A 21 13.32 -8.40 -3.61
C GLY A 21 14.04 -8.28 -2.26
N ARG A 22 13.91 -7.14 -1.56
CA ARG A 22 14.51 -6.94 -0.23
C ARG A 22 13.53 -7.35 0.88
N PRO A 23 14.04 -7.81 2.05
CA PRO A 23 13.17 -8.23 3.15
C PRO A 23 12.18 -7.16 3.63
N GLY A 24 12.54 -5.88 3.57
CA GLY A 24 11.65 -4.80 3.99
C GLY A 24 10.45 -4.60 3.09
N GLN A 25 10.51 -5.02 1.82
CA GLN A 25 9.37 -5.01 0.89
C GLN A 25 8.24 -5.91 1.40
N LEU A 26 8.59 -7.12 1.84
CA LEU A 26 7.68 -8.07 2.47
C LEU A 26 7.33 -7.64 3.90
N GLY A 27 8.30 -7.10 4.65
CA GLY A 27 8.10 -6.58 6.00
C GLY A 27 7.03 -5.50 6.06
N LEU A 28 7.02 -4.57 5.09
CA LEU A 28 5.98 -3.55 4.96
C LEU A 28 4.60 -4.18 4.71
N ALA A 29 4.50 -5.15 3.80
CA ALA A 29 3.24 -5.87 3.56
C ALA A 29 2.70 -6.51 4.86
N ARG A 30 3.55 -7.22 5.60
CA ARG A 30 3.16 -7.86 6.87
C ARG A 30 2.76 -6.85 7.95
N ALA A 31 3.42 -5.70 8.00
CA ALA A 31 3.04 -4.63 8.92
C ALA A 31 1.65 -4.06 8.57
N LEU A 32 1.35 -3.87 7.29
CA LEU A 32 0.05 -3.40 6.81
C LEU A 32 -1.07 -4.42 7.05
N GLU A 33 -0.83 -5.72 6.78
CA GLU A 33 -1.79 -6.79 7.09
C GLU A 33 -2.16 -6.79 8.58
N ARG A 34 -1.16 -6.72 9.47
CA ARG A 34 -1.37 -6.64 10.92
C ARG A 34 -2.14 -5.39 11.32
N PHE A 35 -1.80 -4.25 10.73
CA PHE A 35 -2.49 -2.98 10.98
C PHE A 35 -3.96 -3.07 10.58
N ILE A 36 -4.28 -3.58 9.38
CA ILE A 36 -5.65 -3.72 8.88
C ILE A 36 -6.44 -4.69 9.77
N ALA A 37 -5.86 -5.85 10.09
CA ALA A 37 -6.49 -6.82 10.98
C ALA A 37 -6.78 -6.22 12.37
N HIS A 38 -5.84 -5.48 12.94
CA HIS A 38 -5.98 -4.91 14.28
C HIS A 38 -6.93 -3.70 14.34
N VAL A 39 -6.79 -2.75 13.41
CA VAL A 39 -7.51 -1.47 13.44
C VAL A 39 -8.87 -1.55 12.77
N ILE A 40 -8.98 -2.33 11.69
CA ILE A 40 -10.19 -2.40 10.85
C ILE A 40 -11.00 -3.67 11.16
N GLY A 41 -10.31 -4.73 11.59
CA GLY A 41 -10.91 -6.05 11.87
C GLY A 41 -11.03 -6.93 10.64
N GLU A 42 -10.33 -6.59 9.55
CA GLU A 42 -10.40 -7.33 8.29
C GLU A 42 -9.07 -8.06 8.04
N PRO A 43 -9.04 -9.40 8.11
CA PRO A 43 -7.86 -10.15 7.72
C PRO A 43 -7.67 -10.07 6.20
N VAL A 44 -6.44 -9.70 5.80
CA VAL A 44 -6.06 -9.56 4.39
C VAL A 44 -4.70 -10.20 4.14
N SER A 45 -4.43 -10.55 2.88
CA SER A 45 -3.12 -10.93 2.36
C SER A 45 -2.63 -9.81 1.44
N ILE A 46 -1.39 -9.38 1.62
CA ILE A 46 -0.75 -8.35 0.80
C ILE A 46 0.50 -8.93 0.15
N ARG A 47 0.52 -8.96 -1.18
CA ARG A 47 1.67 -9.35 -1.97
C ARG A 47 2.31 -8.12 -2.62
N PRO A 48 3.57 -7.77 -2.29
CA PRO A 48 4.29 -6.76 -3.03
C PRO A 48 4.49 -7.16 -4.49
N VAL A 49 4.45 -6.19 -5.39
CA VAL A 49 4.69 -6.39 -6.82
C VAL A 49 5.55 -5.26 -7.39
N PRO A 50 6.34 -5.50 -8.44
CA PRO A 50 7.11 -4.46 -9.10
C PRO A 50 6.25 -3.56 -9.99
N VAL A 51 5.18 -4.11 -10.54
CA VAL A 51 4.29 -3.45 -11.49
C VAL A 51 2.85 -3.91 -11.28
N ILE A 52 1.90 -3.03 -11.57
CA ILE A 52 0.48 -3.36 -11.65
C ILE A 52 0.06 -3.20 -13.11
N GLU A 53 -0.30 -4.31 -13.72
CA GLU A 53 -0.91 -4.36 -15.05
C GLU A 53 -2.27 -5.06 -14.92
N ASP A 54 -3.34 -4.27 -14.82
CA ASP A 54 -4.70 -4.80 -14.75
C ASP A 54 -5.61 -3.98 -15.68
N PRO A 55 -6.03 -4.54 -16.84
CA PRO A 55 -6.94 -3.85 -17.74
C PRO A 55 -8.33 -3.64 -17.13
N HIS A 56 -8.65 -4.31 -16.02
CA HIS A 56 -9.91 -4.21 -15.32
C HIS A 56 -9.77 -3.58 -13.92
N TRP A 57 -8.73 -2.78 -13.66
CA TRP A 57 -8.47 -2.15 -12.37
C TRP A 57 -9.74 -1.56 -11.73
N THR A 58 -10.11 -2.09 -10.56
CA THR A 58 -11.39 -1.75 -9.89
C THR A 58 -11.24 -0.93 -8.62
N TRP A 59 -10.12 -1.07 -7.92
CA TRP A 59 -9.90 -0.41 -6.63
C TRP A 59 -8.41 -0.15 -6.34
N HIS A 60 -8.11 0.94 -5.65
CA HIS A 60 -6.80 1.21 -5.07
C HIS A 60 -6.90 2.02 -3.79
N VAL A 61 -5.81 2.01 -3.03
CA VAL A 61 -5.59 2.90 -1.90
C VAL A 61 -4.16 3.42 -1.97
N GLY A 62 -4.00 4.74 -2.01
CA GLY A 62 -2.70 5.37 -1.82
C GLY A 62 -2.36 5.40 -0.33
N LEU A 63 -1.18 4.92 0.03
CA LEU A 63 -0.66 4.90 1.40
C LEU A 63 -0.10 6.25 1.83
N ASP A 64 0.00 7.21 0.91
CA ASP A 64 0.39 8.60 1.17
C ASP A 64 -0.33 9.52 0.16
N ALA A 65 -0.13 10.84 0.29
CA ALA A 65 -0.78 11.83 -0.56
C ALA A 65 -0.32 11.75 -2.03
N GLU A 66 0.97 11.54 -2.30
CA GLU A 66 1.51 11.50 -3.67
C GLU A 66 1.01 10.24 -4.39
N ALA A 67 1.10 9.07 -3.74
CA ALA A 67 0.60 7.82 -4.28
C ALA A 67 -0.91 7.87 -4.56
N THR A 68 -1.69 8.53 -3.68
CA THR A 68 -3.13 8.71 -3.90
C THR A 68 -3.41 9.49 -5.18
N VAL A 69 -2.70 10.61 -5.41
CA VAL A 69 -2.91 11.42 -6.62
C VAL A 69 -2.46 10.67 -7.86
N ILE A 70 -1.30 10.00 -7.82
CA ILE A 70 -0.80 9.22 -8.96
C ILE A 70 -1.79 8.10 -9.34
N ALA A 71 -2.24 7.31 -8.37
CA ALA A 71 -3.17 6.21 -8.61
C ALA A 71 -4.53 6.71 -9.12
N ASN A 72 -5.03 7.84 -8.59
CA ASN A 72 -6.26 8.46 -9.09
C ASN A 72 -6.13 8.91 -10.56
N ASP A 73 -5.02 9.55 -10.91
CA ASP A 73 -4.78 9.99 -12.29
C ASP A 73 -4.72 8.79 -13.25
N LEU A 74 -4.01 7.72 -12.86
CA LEU A 74 -3.91 6.49 -13.65
C LEU A 74 -5.27 5.80 -13.82
N TRP A 75 -6.05 5.65 -12.75
CA TRP A 75 -7.40 5.09 -12.85
C TRP A 75 -8.28 5.89 -13.80
N GLN A 76 -8.21 7.23 -13.72
CA GLN A 76 -8.97 8.13 -14.60
C GLN A 76 -8.46 8.11 -16.06
N GLY A 77 -7.48 7.27 -16.40
CA GLY A 77 -6.90 7.18 -17.74
C GLY A 77 -6.06 8.41 -18.13
N LYS A 78 -5.64 9.24 -17.16
CA LYS A 78 -4.80 10.39 -17.43
C LYS A 78 -3.36 9.96 -17.66
N LYS A 79 -2.66 10.69 -18.53
CA LYS A 79 -1.21 10.52 -18.70
C LYS A 79 -0.47 11.07 -17.49
N VAL A 80 0.28 10.21 -16.81
CA VAL A 80 1.19 10.60 -15.72
C VAL A 80 2.61 10.65 -16.28
N LYS A 81 3.34 11.73 -15.98
CA LYS A 81 4.73 11.90 -16.41
C LYS A 81 5.64 10.87 -15.72
N GLN A 82 6.69 10.44 -16.41
CA GLN A 82 7.62 9.42 -15.89
C GLN A 82 8.30 9.86 -14.59
N GLU A 83 8.61 11.15 -14.43
CA GLU A 83 9.24 11.66 -13.21
C GLU A 83 8.31 11.56 -11.98
N ARG A 84 6.98 11.57 -12.20
CA ARG A 84 6.01 11.32 -11.14
C ARG A 84 5.85 9.83 -10.86
N LEU A 85 5.81 9.00 -11.91
CA LEU A 85 5.75 7.53 -11.74
C LEU A 85 6.97 7.00 -10.98
N ALA A 86 8.16 7.56 -11.23
CA ALA A 86 9.39 7.24 -10.52
C ALA A 86 9.38 7.57 -9.02
N ARG A 87 8.34 8.27 -8.52
CA ARG A 87 8.16 8.51 -7.09
C ARG A 87 7.51 7.33 -6.38
N ILE A 88 6.87 6.41 -7.10
CA ILE A 88 6.33 5.18 -6.52
C ILE A 88 7.51 4.34 -6.03
N LEU A 89 7.51 4.02 -4.74
CA LEU A 89 8.55 3.24 -4.09
C LEU A 89 8.13 1.80 -3.83
N TRP A 90 6.83 1.56 -3.68
CA TRP A 90 6.29 0.24 -3.36
C TRP A 90 4.86 0.10 -3.86
N LEU A 91 4.56 -1.06 -4.42
CA LEU A 91 3.23 -1.46 -4.85
C LEU A 91 2.82 -2.77 -4.17
N GLY A 92 1.55 -2.90 -3.85
CA GLY A 92 0.99 -4.09 -3.23
C GLY A 92 -0.32 -4.51 -3.86
N VAL A 93 -0.57 -5.81 -3.86
CA VAL A 93 -1.85 -6.42 -4.21
C VAL A 93 -2.45 -6.96 -2.93
N LEU A 94 -3.54 -6.33 -2.47
CA LEU A 94 -4.30 -6.74 -1.29
C LEU A 94 -5.48 -7.61 -1.70
N GLU A 95 -5.58 -8.78 -1.09
CA GLU A 95 -6.71 -9.69 -1.21
C GLU A 95 -7.34 -9.89 0.17
N PHE A 96 -8.67 -9.83 0.23
CA PHE A 96 -9.39 -10.09 1.47
C PHE A 96 -9.46 -11.59 1.74
N VAL A 97 -9.19 -12.01 2.98
CA VAL A 97 -9.35 -13.41 3.39
C VAL A 97 -10.82 -13.78 3.47
N ASP A 98 -11.65 -12.89 4.03
CA ASP A 98 -13.11 -12.98 3.98
C ASP A 98 -13.65 -11.77 3.20
N SER A 99 -14.50 -12.06 2.22
CA SER A 99 -15.10 -11.05 1.34
C SER A 99 -16.54 -10.69 1.70
N ALA A 100 -17.05 -11.15 2.85
CA ALA A 100 -18.41 -10.87 3.32
C ALA A 100 -18.70 -9.36 3.46
N ARG A 101 -17.72 -8.58 3.95
CA ARG A 101 -17.84 -7.14 4.12
C ARG A 101 -17.32 -6.31 2.94
N VAL A 102 -16.80 -6.95 1.89
CA VAL A 102 -16.32 -6.25 0.70
C VAL A 102 -17.51 -5.79 -0.15
N LEU A 103 -17.43 -4.57 -0.67
CA LEU A 103 -18.44 -4.02 -1.57
C LEU A 103 -18.70 -4.99 -2.74
N PRO A 104 -19.97 -5.28 -3.10
CA PRO A 104 -20.30 -6.30 -4.10
C PRO A 104 -19.56 -6.14 -5.43
N ARG A 105 -19.36 -4.90 -5.91
CA ARG A 105 -18.66 -4.60 -7.16
C ARG A 105 -17.15 -4.86 -7.15
N VAL A 106 -16.55 -5.03 -5.97
CA VAL A 106 -15.11 -5.28 -5.79
C VAL A 106 -14.85 -6.71 -5.26
N LYS A 107 -15.91 -7.46 -4.96
CA LYS A 107 -15.81 -8.82 -4.39
C LYS A 107 -15.04 -9.74 -5.34
N GLY A 108 -14.06 -10.48 -4.80
CA GLY A 108 -13.20 -11.39 -5.58
C GLY A 108 -12.16 -10.68 -6.45
N ARG A 109 -12.00 -9.36 -6.32
CA ARG A 109 -11.03 -8.56 -7.07
C ARG A 109 -9.98 -7.98 -6.13
N PRO A 110 -8.72 -7.83 -6.57
CA PRO A 110 -7.69 -7.26 -5.72
C PRO A 110 -7.92 -5.77 -5.47
N VAL A 111 -7.36 -5.29 -4.35
CA VAL A 111 -7.18 -3.87 -4.08
C VAL A 111 -5.71 -3.54 -4.26
N TYR A 112 -5.41 -2.57 -5.11
CA TYR A 112 -4.03 -2.13 -5.32
C TYR A 112 -3.60 -1.10 -4.29
N LEU A 113 -2.42 -1.28 -3.72
CA LEU A 113 -1.80 -0.35 -2.78
C LEU A 113 -0.60 0.30 -3.43
N ALA A 114 -0.39 1.59 -3.16
CA ALA A 114 0.79 2.31 -3.63
C ALA A 114 1.36 3.19 -2.52
N LEU A 115 2.68 3.21 -2.40
CA LEU A 115 3.44 4.14 -1.56
C LEU A 115 4.43 4.89 -2.45
N ALA A 116 4.53 6.19 -2.24
CA ALA A 116 5.39 7.09 -2.98
C ALA A 116 6.11 8.08 -2.05
N MET A 117 7.17 8.68 -2.57
CA MET A 117 7.82 9.84 -1.97
C MET A 117 7.31 11.15 -2.58
N ASP A 118 7.38 12.23 -1.81
CA ASP A 118 7.15 13.57 -2.35
C ASP A 118 8.32 14.08 -3.21
N ALA A 119 8.19 15.28 -3.76
CA ALA A 119 9.23 15.92 -4.56
C ALA A 119 10.53 16.21 -3.78
N ALA A 120 10.47 16.23 -2.44
CA ALA A 120 11.63 16.38 -1.55
C ALA A 120 12.22 15.02 -1.13
N GLN A 121 11.82 13.93 -1.80
CA GLN A 121 12.25 12.55 -1.54
C GLN A 121 11.93 12.08 -0.11
N ARG A 122 10.81 12.54 0.45
CA ARG A 122 10.34 12.12 1.77
C ARG A 122 9.10 11.25 1.63
N VAL A 123 9.07 10.17 2.41
CA VAL A 123 7.88 9.33 2.56
C VAL A 123 7.10 9.82 3.77
N ARG A 124 5.81 10.08 3.58
CA ARG A 124 4.87 10.33 4.67
C ARG A 124 3.67 9.40 4.53
N ALA A 125 3.86 8.16 4.99
CA ALA A 125 2.78 7.20 5.05
C ALA A 125 1.63 7.71 5.94
N LYS A 126 0.41 7.47 5.50
CA LYS A 126 -0.85 7.78 6.15
C LYS A 126 -1.68 6.49 6.24
N PRO A 127 -1.42 5.63 7.24
CA PRO A 127 -2.18 4.39 7.43
C PRO A 127 -3.69 4.62 7.57
N GLN A 128 -4.10 5.83 7.98
CA GLN A 128 -5.50 6.22 8.07
C GLN A 128 -6.23 6.12 6.71
N ASN A 129 -5.51 6.23 5.60
CA ASN A 129 -6.09 6.04 4.26
C ASN A 129 -6.62 4.62 4.05
N LEU A 130 -6.12 3.61 4.78
CA LEU A 130 -6.69 2.26 4.73
C LEU A 130 -8.04 2.17 5.45
N ALA A 131 -8.22 2.92 6.53
CA ALA A 131 -9.47 2.92 7.28
C ALA A 131 -10.63 3.50 6.47
N THR A 132 -10.37 4.49 5.62
CA THR A 132 -11.39 5.15 4.80
C THR A 132 -11.40 4.70 3.34
N GLY A 133 -10.27 4.18 2.84
CA GLY A 133 -10.08 3.86 1.44
C GLY A 133 -10.37 2.41 1.06
N LEU A 134 -10.45 1.47 2.00
CA LEU A 134 -10.77 0.08 1.67
C LEU A 134 -12.23 -0.08 1.21
N PRO A 135 -12.53 -0.97 0.25
CA PRO A 135 -13.86 -1.14 -0.32
C PRO A 135 -14.76 -1.99 0.59
N LEU A 136 -15.00 -1.50 1.80
CA LEU A 136 -15.80 -2.18 2.81
C LEU A 136 -17.18 -1.56 2.93
N ILE A 137 -18.19 -2.39 3.14
CA ILE A 137 -19.53 -1.96 3.55
C ILE A 137 -19.41 -1.37 4.97
N PRO A 138 -20.08 -0.25 5.29
CA PRO A 138 -20.11 0.29 6.65
C PRO A 138 -20.47 -0.80 7.66
N LYS A 139 -19.81 -0.82 8.82
CA LYS A 139 -20.31 -1.62 9.94
C LYS A 139 -21.69 -1.05 10.28
N GLU A 140 -22.70 -1.90 10.41
CA GLU A 140 -23.98 -1.46 10.98
C GLU A 140 -23.66 -0.73 12.29
N ALA A 141 -24.17 0.50 12.42
CA ALA A 141 -24.06 1.20 13.68
C ALA A 141 -24.83 0.36 14.70
N GLY A 142 -24.11 -0.25 15.65
CA GLY A 142 -24.73 -1.03 16.70
C GLY A 142 -25.83 -0.20 17.36
N ALA A 143 -27.04 -0.77 17.40
CA ALA A 143 -28.15 -0.26 18.19
C ALA A 143 -27.82 -0.35 19.69
#